data_AF-X0XG16-F1
#
_entry.id   AF-X0XG16-F1
#
_cell.length_a   1.000
_cell.length_b   1.000
_cell.length_c   1.000
_cell.angle_alpha   90.00
_cell.angle_beta   90.00
_cell.angle_gamma   90.00
#
_symmetry.space_group_name_H-M   'P 1'
#
loop_
_entity.id
_entity.type
_entity.pdbx_description
1 polymer ?
#
loop_
_entity_poly.entity_id
_entity_poly.type
_entity_poly.pdbx_seq_one_letter_code
_entity_poly.pdbx_strand_id
1 'polypeptide(L)'
;MMDTELTERLKHLALEVGVAKVGIASIESLAGPPEADPEAVLSGARSVISFLVVEPEDKTMDYLSKRDPGPYREHFYENIQLLGRVGLALAEALRARDYGAEPLSPNGVYRPGSDAVRGLKPPFSHRYAAVAAGLGSIGLSGN
;
A
#
# COMPACT_ATOMS: atom_id res chain seq x y z
N MET A 1 17.34 14.30 -7.52
CA MET A 1 16.34 15.39 -7.50
C MET A 1 15.01 14.77 -7.85
N MET A 2 13.96 15.00 -7.06
CA MET A 2 12.65 14.39 -7.27
C MET A 2 11.97 15.10 -8.45
N ASP A 3 11.60 14.33 -9.48
CA ASP A 3 10.86 14.85 -10.63
C ASP A 3 9.45 15.23 -10.17
N THR A 4 9.24 16.54 -9.99
CA THR A 4 7.99 17.08 -9.44
C THR A 4 6.83 16.90 -10.42
N GLU A 5 7.07 17.00 -11.72
CA GLU A 5 6.02 16.81 -12.73
C GLU A 5 5.56 15.35 -12.76
N LEU A 6 6.51 14.41 -12.79
CA LEU A 6 6.19 12.99 -12.73
C LEU A 6 5.46 12.63 -11.43
N THR A 7 5.92 13.18 -10.30
CA THR A 7 5.29 12.99 -8.98
C THR A 7 3.82 13.35 -9.00
N GLU A 8 3.48 14.57 -9.44
CA GLU A 8 2.09 15.03 -9.45
C GLU A 8 1.25 14.25 -10.46
N ARG A 9 1.81 13.91 -11.62
CA ARG A 9 1.11 13.07 -12.61
C ARG A 9 0.75 11.69 -12.05
N LEU A 10 1.66 11.05 -11.32
CA LEU A 10 1.40 9.73 -10.72
C LEU A 10 0.35 9.83 -9.61
N LYS A 11 0.39 10.87 -8.78
CA LYS A 11 -0.64 11.10 -7.76
C LYS A 11 -2.01 11.32 -8.41
N HIS A 12 -2.08 12.15 -9.45
CA HIS A 12 -3.30 12.39 -10.21
C HIS A 12 -3.86 11.09 -10.81
N LEU A 13 -3.01 10.26 -11.41
CA LEU A 13 -3.43 8.96 -11.94
C LEU A 13 -4.03 8.06 -10.85
N ALA A 14 -3.38 7.97 -9.68
CA ALA A 14 -3.90 7.16 -8.58
C ALA A 14 -5.29 7.64 -8.11
N LEU A 15 -5.46 8.95 -7.97
CA LEU A 15 -6.73 9.58 -7.58
C LEU A 15 -7.83 9.37 -8.63
N GLU A 16 -7.49 9.51 -9.91
CA GLU A 16 -8.43 9.31 -11.03
C GLU A 16 -8.94 7.85 -11.09
N VAL A 17 -8.06 6.88 -10.81
CA VAL A 17 -8.44 5.45 -10.76
C VAL A 17 -9.33 5.14 -9.55
N GLY A 18 -9.25 5.93 -8.47
CA GLY A 18 -10.24 5.91 -7.38
C GLY A 18 -9.70 5.75 -5.97
N VAL A 19 -8.40 5.96 -5.71
CA VAL A 19 -7.90 5.98 -4.31
C VAL A 19 -8.32 7.27 -3.62
N ALA A 20 -8.52 7.23 -2.30
CA ALA A 20 -8.91 8.42 -1.54
C ALA A 20 -7.71 9.32 -1.20
N LYS A 21 -6.51 8.73 -1.06
CA LYS A 21 -5.27 9.46 -0.80
C LYS A 21 -4.08 8.68 -1.33
N VAL A 22 -3.05 9.43 -1.74
CA VAL A 22 -1.78 8.91 -2.27
C VAL A 22 -0.62 9.77 -1.77
N GLY A 23 0.51 9.14 -1.50
CA GLY A 23 1.74 9.78 -1.06
C GLY A 23 2.95 9.04 -1.62
N ILE A 24 4.08 9.73 -1.69
CA ILE A 24 5.34 9.17 -2.16
C ILE A 24 6.40 9.39 -1.09
N ALA A 25 7.06 8.31 -0.71
CA ALA A 25 8.15 8.28 0.26
C ALA A 25 9.47 8.01 -0.46
N SER A 26 10.54 8.69 -0.06
CA SER A 26 11.91 8.32 -0.48
C SER A 26 12.44 7.18 0.39
N ILE A 27 13.47 6.47 -0.08
CA ILE A 27 14.07 5.40 0.73
C ILE A 27 14.66 5.92 2.06
N GLU A 28 15.14 7.17 2.09
CA GLU A 28 15.64 7.81 3.31
C GLU A 28 14.53 7.99 4.35
N SER A 29 13.30 8.29 3.91
CA SER A 29 12.14 8.40 4.80
C SER A 29 11.61 7.04 5.31
N LEU A 30 12.10 5.94 4.74
CA LEU A 30 11.78 4.57 5.12
C LEU A 30 12.83 3.92 6.03
N ALA A 31 13.81 4.71 6.51
CA ALA A 31 14.81 4.22 7.45
C ALA A 31 14.14 3.61 8.70
N GLY A 32 14.49 2.37 9.03
CA GLY A 32 13.87 1.66 10.14
C GLY A 32 14.05 0.14 10.07
N PRO A 33 13.02 -0.66 10.39
CA PRO A 33 13.13 -2.11 10.47
C PRO A 33 13.32 -2.75 9.07
N PRO A 34 13.79 -4.01 8.99
CA PRO A 34 14.00 -4.71 7.73
C PRO A 34 12.75 -4.83 6.83
N GLU A 35 11.55 -4.76 7.40
CA GLU A 35 10.29 -4.76 6.66
C GLU A 35 9.92 -3.39 6.07
N ALA A 36 10.64 -2.32 6.41
CA ALA A 36 10.55 -1.01 5.77
C ALA A 36 11.53 -0.85 4.60
N ASP A 37 12.38 -1.86 4.33
CA ASP A 37 13.33 -1.84 3.22
C ASP A 37 12.67 -2.31 1.90
N PRO A 38 12.51 -1.42 0.90
CA PRO A 38 11.89 -1.77 -0.36
C PRO A 38 12.78 -2.63 -1.27
N GLU A 39 14.09 -2.78 -0.98
CA GLU A 39 14.99 -3.62 -1.79
C GLU A 39 14.58 -5.10 -1.76
N ALA A 40 13.87 -5.53 -0.72
CA ALA A 40 13.30 -6.87 -0.62
C ALA A 40 12.22 -7.16 -1.69
N VAL A 41 11.67 -6.12 -2.33
CA VAL A 41 10.67 -6.20 -3.41
C VAL A 41 11.28 -5.82 -4.75
N LEU A 42 12.00 -4.70 -4.82
CA LEU A 42 12.60 -4.19 -6.05
C LEU A 42 14.05 -3.76 -5.78
N SER A 43 15.00 -4.52 -6.33
CA SER A 43 16.42 -4.19 -6.22
C SER A 43 16.71 -2.78 -6.77
N GLY A 44 17.41 -1.97 -5.98
CA GLY A 44 17.73 -0.59 -6.35
C GLY A 44 16.56 0.40 -6.22
N ALA A 45 15.47 0.03 -5.53
CA ALA A 45 14.36 0.94 -5.25
C ALA A 45 14.84 2.26 -4.62
N ARG A 46 14.25 3.38 -5.06
CA ARG A 46 14.56 4.74 -4.57
C ARG A 46 13.41 5.42 -3.86
N SER A 47 12.19 4.94 -4.11
CA SER A 47 10.97 5.52 -3.59
C SER A 47 9.85 4.49 -3.54
N VAL A 48 8.84 4.75 -2.72
CA VAL A 48 7.62 3.95 -2.61
C VAL A 48 6.42 4.87 -2.82
N ILE A 49 5.49 4.44 -3.67
CA ILE A 49 4.19 5.10 -3.82
C ILE A 49 3.20 4.32 -2.94
N SER A 50 2.62 5.01 -1.95
CA SER A 50 1.62 4.45 -1.05
C SER A 50 0.28 5.12 -1.31
N PHE A 51 -0.80 4.36 -1.20
CA PHE A 51 -2.16 4.86 -1.41
C PHE A 51 -3.16 4.06 -0.58
N LEU A 52 -4.34 4.63 -0.35
CA LEU A 52 -5.38 4.02 0.46
C LEU A 52 -6.77 4.14 -0.17
N VAL A 53 -7.61 3.17 0.17
CA VAL A 53 -9.06 3.16 -0.06
C VAL A 53 -9.76 3.23 1.29
N VAL A 54 -11.03 3.64 1.29
CA VAL A 54 -11.81 3.86 2.52
C VAL A 54 -12.79 2.70 2.71
N GLU A 55 -12.86 2.20 3.93
CA GLU A 55 -13.91 1.26 4.34
C GLU A 55 -15.17 2.04 4.74
N PRO A 56 -16.37 1.60 4.33
CA PRO A 56 -17.62 2.28 4.61
C PRO A 56 -18.00 2.10 6.08
N GLU A 57 -18.29 3.21 6.76
CA GLU A 57 -18.49 3.23 8.22
C GLU A 57 -19.65 2.32 8.65
N ASP A 58 -20.79 2.39 7.97
CA ASP A 58 -21.99 1.60 8.25
C ASP A 58 -21.71 0.09 8.15
N LYS A 59 -21.12 -0.38 7.04
CA LYS A 59 -20.80 -1.80 6.86
C LYS A 59 -19.71 -2.25 7.84
N THR A 60 -18.76 -1.37 8.15
CA THR A 60 -17.70 -1.64 9.14
C THR A 60 -18.31 -1.85 10.53
N MET A 61 -19.22 -0.98 10.95
CA MET A 61 -19.90 -1.10 12.23
C MET A 61 -20.73 -2.38 12.32
N ASP A 62 -21.43 -2.75 11.25
CA ASP A 62 -22.19 -4.01 11.18
C ASP A 62 -21.32 -5.26 11.29
N TYR A 63 -20.15 -5.24 10.64
CA TYR A 63 -19.17 -6.31 10.73
C TYR A 63 -18.61 -6.43 12.15
N LEU A 64 -18.18 -5.32 12.75
CA LEU A 64 -17.60 -5.30 14.09
C LEU A 64 -18.63 -5.65 15.18
N SER A 65 -19.88 -5.26 15.00
CA SER A 65 -20.98 -5.61 15.91
C SER A 65 -21.54 -7.01 15.66
N LYS A 66 -20.99 -7.77 14.70
CA LYS A 66 -21.45 -9.12 14.31
C LYS A 66 -22.92 -9.17 13.87
N ARG A 67 -23.45 -8.07 13.33
CA ARG A 67 -24.85 -7.97 12.88
C ARG A 67 -25.03 -8.61 11.51
N ASP A 68 -24.28 -8.12 10.54
CA ASP A 68 -24.23 -8.66 9.18
C ASP A 68 -22.84 -8.43 8.57
N PRO A 69 -22.02 -9.48 8.40
CA PRO A 69 -20.69 -9.34 7.83
C PRO A 69 -20.68 -9.33 6.29
N GLY A 70 -21.79 -9.64 5.63
CA GLY A 70 -21.85 -9.81 4.17
C GLY A 70 -21.44 -8.55 3.40
N PRO A 71 -22.11 -7.41 3.61
CA PRO A 71 -21.84 -6.17 2.88
C PRO A 71 -20.40 -5.67 3.04
N TYR A 72 -19.81 -5.81 4.23
CA TYR A 72 -18.40 -5.45 4.46
C TYR A 72 -17.45 -6.35 3.67
N ARG A 73 -17.69 -7.67 3.64
CA ARG A 73 -16.82 -8.60 2.91
C ARG A 73 -16.84 -8.32 1.41
N GLU A 74 -18.01 -8.06 0.83
CA GLU A 74 -18.13 -7.69 -0.58
C GLU A 74 -17.34 -6.41 -0.87
N HIS A 75 -17.54 -5.36 -0.07
CA HIS A 75 -16.80 -4.10 -0.19
C HIS A 75 -15.29 -4.29 -0.05
N PHE A 76 -14.85 -5.10 0.91
CA PHE A 76 -13.44 -5.42 1.10
C PHE A 76 -12.83 -6.06 -0.15
N TYR A 77 -13.54 -7.00 -0.80
CA TYR A 77 -13.07 -7.59 -2.06
C TYR A 77 -12.97 -6.55 -3.19
N GLU A 78 -13.96 -5.66 -3.32
CA GLU A 78 -13.93 -4.55 -4.28
C GLU A 78 -12.72 -3.63 -4.04
N ASN A 79 -12.46 -3.29 -2.78
CA ASN A 79 -11.31 -2.49 -2.35
C ASN A 79 -9.98 -3.17 -2.72
N ILE A 80 -9.83 -4.48 -2.49
CA ILE A 80 -8.62 -5.23 -2.87
C ILE A 80 -8.42 -5.21 -4.39
N GLN A 81 -9.48 -5.39 -5.18
CA GLN A 81 -9.39 -5.31 -6.65
C GLN A 81 -9.03 -3.89 -7.12
N LEU A 82 -9.60 -2.86 -6.50
CA LEU A 82 -9.25 -1.46 -6.79
C LEU A 82 -7.77 -1.18 -6.50
N LEU A 83 -7.27 -1.59 -5.32
CA LEU A 83 -5.86 -1.44 -4.96
C LEU A 83 -4.93 -2.12 -5.99
N GLY A 84 -5.29 -3.32 -6.44
CA GLY A 84 -4.56 -4.03 -7.49
C GLY A 84 -4.53 -3.28 -8.82
N ARG A 85 -5.69 -2.76 -9.28
CA ARG A 85 -5.79 -1.96 -10.51
C ARG A 85 -4.95 -0.69 -10.45
N VAL A 86 -4.99 0.03 -9.33
CA VAL A 86 -4.19 1.25 -9.12
C VAL A 86 -2.70 0.94 -9.14
N GLY A 87 -2.28 -0.11 -8.41
CA GLY A 87 -0.88 -0.53 -8.37
C GLY A 87 -0.35 -0.87 -9.77
N LEU A 88 -1.13 -1.61 -10.56
CA LEU A 88 -0.76 -1.96 -11.93
C LEU A 88 -0.68 -0.73 -12.83
N ALA A 89 -1.69 0.16 -12.80
CA ALA A 89 -1.71 1.37 -13.62
C ALA A 89 -0.51 2.29 -13.34
N LEU A 90 -0.13 2.46 -12.06
CA LEU A 90 1.04 3.23 -11.67
C LEU A 90 2.34 2.56 -12.14
N ALA A 91 2.46 1.24 -11.98
CA ALA A 91 3.63 0.50 -12.41
C ALA A 91 3.81 0.58 -13.95
N GLU A 92 2.72 0.45 -14.71
CA GLU A 92 2.74 0.60 -16.17
C GLU A 92 3.12 2.02 -16.60
N ALA A 93 2.58 3.05 -15.93
CA ALA A 93 2.91 4.44 -16.23
C ALA A 93 4.40 4.78 -15.99
N LEU A 94 5.01 4.16 -14.98
CA LEU A 94 6.44 4.27 -14.68
C LEU A 94 7.29 3.47 -15.67
N ARG A 95 6.92 2.21 -15.94
CA ARG A 95 7.64 1.35 -16.89
C ARG A 95 7.62 1.90 -18.32
N ALA A 96 6.55 2.57 -18.72
CA ALA A 96 6.46 3.27 -20.01
C ALA A 96 7.44 4.46 -20.16
N ARG A 97 8.13 4.83 -19.07
CA ARG A 97 9.19 5.86 -19.01
C ARG A 97 10.53 5.25 -18.60
N ASP A 98 10.70 3.94 -18.77
CA ASP A 98 11.91 3.18 -18.46
C ASP A 98 12.31 3.15 -16.97
N TYR A 99 11.36 3.42 -16.06
CA TYR A 99 11.57 3.20 -14.63
C TYR A 99 11.25 1.75 -14.23
N GLY A 100 12.05 1.20 -13.32
CA GLY A 100 11.69 -0.01 -12.59
C GLY A 100 10.54 0.27 -11.63
N ALA A 101 9.49 -0.54 -11.67
CA ALA A 101 8.35 -0.47 -10.75
C ALA A 101 7.83 -1.87 -10.49
N GLU A 102 7.48 -2.18 -9.24
CA GLU A 102 6.91 -3.46 -8.83
C GLU A 102 5.68 -3.22 -7.95
N PRO A 103 4.46 -3.56 -8.41
CA PRO A 103 3.25 -3.40 -7.60
C PRO A 103 3.20 -4.51 -6.54
N LEU A 104 3.02 -4.13 -5.28
CA LEU A 104 2.86 -5.07 -4.17
C LEU A 104 1.39 -5.21 -3.78
N SER A 105 0.85 -6.42 -3.94
CA SER A 105 -0.51 -6.73 -3.50
C SER A 105 -0.59 -6.85 -1.98
N PRO A 106 -1.65 -6.34 -1.32
CA PRO A 106 -1.91 -6.55 0.10
C PRO A 106 -2.45 -7.96 0.36
N ASN A 107 -1.61 -8.96 0.13
CA ASN A 107 -1.96 -10.38 0.26
C ASN A 107 -1.18 -11.05 1.41
N GLY A 108 -1.55 -12.28 1.74
CA GLY A 108 -0.89 -13.09 2.76
C GLY A 108 0.43 -13.73 2.31
N VAL A 109 1.19 -13.08 1.42
CA VAL A 109 2.51 -13.57 0.99
C VAL A 109 3.56 -13.09 1.96
N TYR A 110 4.29 -14.04 2.54
CA TYR A 110 5.30 -13.78 3.55
C TYR A 110 6.67 -14.33 3.13
N ARG A 111 7.73 -13.79 3.73
CA ARG A 111 9.10 -14.24 3.49
C ARG A 111 9.25 -15.73 3.87
N PRO A 112 10.07 -16.51 3.13
CA PRO A 112 10.39 -17.88 3.52
C PRO A 112 10.87 -17.97 4.97
N GLY A 113 10.39 -18.98 5.71
CA GLY A 113 10.70 -19.15 7.13
C GLY A 113 9.87 -18.29 8.10
N SER A 114 8.90 -17.51 7.59
CA SER A 114 7.87 -16.90 8.43
C SER A 114 7.01 -17.97 9.10
N ASP A 115 6.60 -17.71 10.33
CA ASP A 115 5.84 -18.64 11.15
C ASP A 115 4.72 -17.89 11.89
N ALA A 116 3.52 -18.47 11.93
CA ALA A 116 2.36 -17.81 12.53
C ALA A 116 2.54 -17.61 14.05
N VAL A 117 3.33 -18.45 14.72
CA VAL A 117 3.60 -18.33 16.16
C VAL A 117 4.64 -17.24 16.45
N ARG A 118 5.69 -17.15 15.62
CA ARG A 118 6.80 -16.19 15.78
C ARG A 118 6.58 -14.86 15.07
N GLY A 119 5.58 -14.77 14.20
CA GLY A 119 5.24 -13.60 13.41
C GLY A 119 5.43 -13.80 11.91
N LEU A 120 4.41 -13.39 11.16
CA LEU A 120 4.42 -13.41 9.70
C LEU A 120 5.13 -12.16 9.18
N LYS A 121 6.26 -12.36 8.47
CA LYS A 121 7.10 -11.26 7.98
C LYS A 121 6.81 -10.99 6.51
N PRO A 122 6.18 -9.86 6.16
CA PRO A 122 5.95 -9.54 4.75
C PRO A 122 7.27 -9.24 4.04
N PRO A 123 7.33 -9.35 2.71
CA PRO A 123 8.47 -8.85 1.95
C PRO A 123 8.69 -7.36 2.21
N PHE A 124 7.62 -6.58 2.31
CA PHE A 124 7.65 -5.16 2.66
C PHE A 124 6.34 -4.76 3.35
N SER A 125 6.40 -3.84 4.32
CA SER A 125 5.27 -3.42 5.14
C SER A 125 4.53 -2.23 4.53
N HIS A 126 3.29 -2.45 4.09
CA HIS A 126 2.41 -1.37 3.65
C HIS A 126 2.18 -0.28 4.72
N ARG A 127 2.22 -0.65 6.01
CA ARG A 127 2.02 0.30 7.12
C ARG A 127 3.19 1.29 7.22
N TYR A 128 4.43 0.81 7.11
CA TYR A 128 5.59 1.70 7.14
C TYR A 128 5.64 2.61 5.91
N ALA A 129 5.25 2.09 4.73
CA ALA A 129 5.08 2.90 3.53
C ALA A 129 4.05 4.02 3.72
N ALA A 130 2.88 3.71 4.30
CA ALA A 130 1.83 4.70 4.54
C ALA A 130 2.29 5.81 5.49
N VAL A 131 3.01 5.46 6.56
CA VAL A 131 3.57 6.44 7.49
C VAL A 131 4.61 7.33 6.82
N ALA A 132 5.61 6.72 6.17
CA ALA A 132 6.67 7.47 5.47
C ALA A 132 6.12 8.37 4.36
N ALA A 133 5.03 7.95 3.69
CA ALA A 133 4.36 8.71 2.65
C ALA A 133 3.37 9.78 3.17
N GLY A 134 3.25 9.96 4.51
CA GLY A 134 2.38 10.97 5.11
C GLY A 134 0.88 10.65 5.02
N LEU A 135 0.53 9.36 4.92
CA LEU A 135 -0.86 8.90 4.87
C LEU A 135 -1.48 8.70 6.25
N GLY A 136 -0.68 8.46 7.28
CA GLY A 136 -1.14 8.28 8.66
C GLY A 136 0.00 8.02 9.64
N SER A 137 -0.34 7.48 10.81
CA SER A 137 0.58 7.12 11.89
C SER A 137 0.18 5.78 12.50
N ILE A 138 1.12 5.02 13.05
CA ILE A 138 0.81 3.80 13.79
C ILE A 138 0.14 4.16 15.13
N GLY A 139 -1.07 3.68 15.34
CA GLY A 139 -1.82 3.87 16.57
C GLY A 139 -1.41 2.91 17.70
N LEU A 140 -2.02 3.09 18.87
CA LEU A 140 -1.73 2.30 20.07
C LEU A 140 -2.00 0.79 19.91
N SER A 141 -2.90 0.42 19.00
CA SER A 141 -3.20 -0.97 18.68
C SER A 141 -2.12 -1.65 17.83
N GLY A 142 -1.10 -0.90 17.40
CA GLY A 142 -0.12 -1.33 16.42
C GLY A 142 -0.62 -1.26 14.97
N ASN A 143 -1.85 -0.76 14.75
CA ASN A 143 -2.37 -0.36 13.44
C ASN A 143 -2.44 1.15 13.33
#